data_AF-A0A4R7ZZK8-F1
#
_entry.id   AF-A0A4R7ZZK8-F1
#
_cell.length_a   1.000
_cell.length_b   1.000
_cell.length_c   1.000
_cell.angle_alpha   90.00
_cell.angle_beta   90.00
_cell.angle_gamma   90.00
#
_symmetry.space_group_name_H-M   'P 1'
#
loop_
_entity.id
_entity.type
_entity.pdbx_description
1 polymer ?
#
loop_
_entity_poly.entity_id
_entity_poly.type
_entity_poly.pdbx_seq_one_letter_code
_entity_poly.pdbx_strand_id
1 'polypeptide(L)'
;MVRPRTFELVRYRDPSGVSGTGVVAEGCEFSDGSVALRWRGDNPATAVWPNIESVVAVHGHQGATEVRWADAQVTQPAQAVPRDGLDDLFDELHQVRPPASLTDSQPPGHARGWAGARHLR
;
A
#
# COMPACT_ATOMS: atom_id res chain seq x y z
N MET A 1 -25.41 -2.51 -3.41
CA MET A 1 -24.01 -2.13 -3.71
C MET A 1 -23.09 -3.21 -3.16
N VAL A 2 -22.25 -3.79 -4.01
CA VAL A 2 -21.17 -4.70 -3.57
C VAL A 2 -20.06 -3.85 -2.96
N ARG A 3 -19.57 -4.22 -1.78
CA ARG A 3 -18.43 -3.55 -1.15
C ARG A 3 -17.13 -4.27 -1.57
N PRO A 4 -16.00 -3.56 -1.64
CA PRO A 4 -14.71 -4.20 -1.85
C PRO A 4 -14.45 -5.29 -0.81
N ARG A 5 -13.79 -6.37 -1.23
CA ARG A 5 -13.46 -7.52 -0.39
C ARG A 5 -11.96 -7.54 -0.13
N THR A 6 -11.56 -7.67 1.12
CA THR A 6 -10.14 -7.75 1.49
C THR A 6 -9.67 -9.19 1.60
N PHE A 7 -8.37 -9.41 1.40
CA PHE A 7 -7.74 -10.71 1.53
C PHE A 7 -6.28 -10.59 1.97
N GLU A 8 -5.72 -11.72 2.40
CA GLU A 8 -4.30 -11.92 2.60
C GLU A 8 -3.77 -12.90 1.54
N LEU A 9 -2.56 -12.63 1.06
CA LEU A 9 -1.82 -13.57 0.21
C LEU A 9 -0.87 -14.36 1.11
N VAL A 10 -1.13 -15.66 1.25
CA VAL A 10 -0.42 -16.55 2.17
C VAL A 10 0.51 -17.46 1.39
N ARG A 11 1.79 -17.45 1.72
CA ARG A 11 2.83 -18.29 1.10
C ARG A 11 3.22 -19.43 2.02
N TYR A 12 3.01 -20.67 1.59
CA TYR A 12 3.36 -21.86 2.34
C TYR A 12 4.77 -22.37 2.04
N ARG A 13 5.28 -22.10 0.84
CA ARG A 13 6.64 -22.46 0.43
C ARG A 13 7.29 -21.31 -0.29
N ASP A 14 8.55 -21.04 0.05
CA ASP A 14 9.39 -20.08 -0.67
C ASP A 14 10.60 -20.79 -1.29
N PRO A 15 10.46 -21.34 -2.51
CA PRO A 15 11.59 -21.95 -3.22
C PRO A 15 12.69 -20.95 -3.56
N SER A 16 12.40 -19.65 -3.59
CA SER A 16 13.36 -18.61 -3.96
C SER A 16 14.24 -18.16 -2.79
N GLY A 17 13.75 -18.32 -1.55
CA GLY A 17 14.40 -17.79 -0.34
C GLY A 17 14.36 -16.27 -0.20
N VAL A 18 13.63 -15.56 -1.07
CA VAL A 18 13.57 -14.09 -1.09
C VAL A 18 12.43 -13.53 -0.25
N SER A 19 11.27 -14.20 -0.27
CA SER A 19 10.01 -13.62 0.22
C SER A 19 9.57 -14.15 1.58
N GLY A 20 10.13 -15.27 2.01
CA GLY A 20 9.70 -15.99 3.20
C GLY A 20 8.32 -16.67 3.04
N THR A 21 7.83 -17.19 4.16
CA THR A 21 6.53 -17.87 4.27
C THR A 21 5.60 -17.10 5.20
N GLY A 22 4.30 -17.41 5.18
CA GLY A 22 3.26 -16.70 5.93
C GLY A 22 2.54 -15.65 5.08
N VAL A 23 2.01 -14.60 5.71
CA VAL A 23 1.30 -13.53 5.01
C VAL A 23 2.31 -12.59 4.35
N VAL A 24 2.45 -12.72 3.02
CA VAL A 24 3.43 -11.97 2.23
C VAL A 24 2.85 -10.70 1.61
N ALA A 25 1.52 -10.61 1.50
CA ALA A 25 0.83 -9.42 1.04
C ALA A 25 -0.60 -9.36 1.61
N GLU A 26 -1.17 -8.17 1.60
CA GLU A 26 -2.59 -7.91 1.81
C GLU A 26 -3.19 -7.32 0.53
N GLY A 27 -4.49 -7.50 0.32
CA GLY A 27 -5.13 -7.00 -0.88
C GLY A 27 -6.60 -6.67 -0.72
N CYS A 28 -7.13 -5.97 -1.72
CA CYS A 28 -8.51 -5.55 -1.82
C CYS A 28 -8.98 -5.73 -3.26
N GLU A 29 -10.05 -6.51 -3.46
CA GLU A 29 -10.77 -6.63 -4.72
C GLU A 29 -11.94 -5.64 -4.70
N PHE A 30 -11.93 -4.67 -5.63
CA PHE A 30 -12.98 -3.68 -5.79
C PHE A 30 -14.21 -4.27 -6.49
N SER A 31 -15.32 -3.56 -6.42
CA SER A 31 -16.60 -3.99 -7.02
C SER A 31 -16.56 -4.09 -8.54
N ASP A 32 -15.57 -3.50 -9.21
CA ASP A 32 -15.33 -3.61 -10.65
C ASP A 32 -14.40 -4.79 -11.01
N GLY A 33 -13.95 -5.56 -10.02
CA GLY A 33 -13.04 -6.69 -10.16
C GLY A 33 -11.55 -6.30 -10.10
N SER A 34 -11.20 -5.01 -10.16
CA SER A 34 -9.80 -4.59 -10.03
C SER A 34 -9.26 -4.92 -8.63
N VAL A 35 -7.95 -5.18 -8.53
CA VAL A 35 -7.31 -5.58 -7.27
C VAL A 35 -6.15 -4.66 -6.94
N ALA A 36 -6.14 -4.11 -5.72
CA ALA A 36 -4.94 -3.53 -5.13
C ALA A 36 -4.25 -4.57 -4.24
N LEU A 37 -2.94 -4.76 -4.42
CA LEU A 37 -2.12 -5.69 -3.65
C LEU A 37 -0.96 -4.92 -3.01
N ARG A 38 -0.77 -5.07 -1.70
CA ARG A 38 0.29 -4.47 -0.91
C ARG A 38 1.22 -5.55 -0.36
N TRP A 39 2.44 -5.59 -0.89
CA TRP A 39 3.50 -6.46 -0.39
C TRP A 39 3.99 -6.02 0.99
N ARG A 40 4.20 -6.99 1.87
CA ARG A 40 4.80 -6.81 3.20
C ARG A 40 6.31 -7.10 3.16
N GLY A 41 7.01 -6.81 4.26
CA GLY A 41 8.45 -7.03 4.41
C GLY A 41 9.29 -5.77 4.22
N ASP A 42 10.61 -5.94 4.04
CA ASP A 42 11.60 -4.87 4.09
C ASP A 42 11.50 -3.88 2.91
N ASN A 43 10.93 -4.32 1.78
CA ASN A 43 10.77 -3.51 0.58
C ASN A 43 9.28 -3.50 0.16
N PRO A 44 8.42 -2.79 0.90
CA PRO A 44 6.99 -2.90 0.69
C PRO A 44 6.56 -2.10 -0.55
N ALA A 45 5.84 -2.76 -1.46
CA ALA A 45 5.40 -2.23 -2.73
C ALA A 45 3.90 -2.43 -2.93
N THR A 46 3.27 -1.55 -3.73
CA THR A 46 1.85 -1.67 -4.08
C THR A 46 1.72 -1.89 -5.59
N ALA A 47 0.89 -2.85 -5.99
CA ALA A 47 0.57 -3.14 -7.37
C ALA A 47 -0.94 -3.18 -7.58
N VAL A 48 -1.38 -2.80 -8.78
CA VAL A 48 -2.79 -2.89 -9.20
C VAL A 48 -2.89 -3.94 -10.30
N TRP A 49 -3.90 -4.80 -10.19
CA TRP A 49 -4.17 -5.91 -11.10
C TRP A 49 -5.59 -5.80 -11.65
N PRO A 50 -5.84 -6.34 -12.86
CA PRO A 50 -7.17 -6.28 -13.46
C PRO A 50 -8.18 -7.19 -12.75
N ASN A 51 -7.72 -8.27 -12.11
CA ASN A 51 -8.55 -9.23 -11.38
C ASN A 51 -7.72 -10.15 -10.47
N ILE A 52 -8.39 -10.89 -9.60
CA ILE A 52 -7.74 -11.82 -8.65
C ILE A 52 -7.08 -13.01 -9.35
N GLU A 53 -7.62 -13.46 -10.49
CA GLU A 53 -7.06 -14.56 -11.27
C GLU A 53 -5.66 -14.22 -11.77
N SER A 54 -5.42 -12.97 -12.16
CA SER A 54 -4.10 -12.50 -12.60
C SER A 54 -3.09 -12.52 -11.45
N VAL A 55 -3.52 -12.15 -10.24
CA VAL A 55 -2.67 -12.26 -9.03
C VAL A 55 -2.30 -13.72 -8.77
N VAL A 56 -3.27 -14.65 -8.82
CA VAL A 56 -3.04 -16.08 -8.58
C VAL A 56 -2.19 -16.70 -9.69
N ALA A 57 -2.40 -16.31 -10.95
CA ALA A 57 -1.63 -16.83 -12.08
C ALA A 57 -0.13 -16.51 -11.95
N VAL A 58 0.21 -15.30 -11.50
CA VAL A 58 1.61 -14.88 -11.35
C VAL A 58 2.20 -15.32 -10.00
N HIS A 59 1.41 -15.28 -8.92
CA HIS A 59 1.93 -15.46 -7.57
C HIS A 59 1.51 -16.75 -6.87
N GLY A 60 0.63 -17.56 -7.43
CA GLY A 60 0.11 -18.78 -6.80
C GLY A 60 1.12 -19.93 -6.75
N HIS A 61 2.06 -19.99 -7.70
CA HIS A 61 3.16 -20.97 -7.77
C HIS A 61 2.71 -22.42 -7.46
N GLN A 62 1.76 -22.97 -8.23
CA GLN A 62 1.22 -24.34 -8.06
C GLN A 62 0.70 -24.65 -6.65
N GLY A 63 0.07 -23.66 -6.00
CA GLY A 63 -0.47 -23.79 -4.64
C GLY A 63 0.55 -23.52 -3.54
N ALA A 64 1.78 -23.08 -3.87
CA ALA A 64 2.72 -22.60 -2.87
C ALA A 64 2.27 -21.26 -2.24
N THR A 65 1.36 -20.53 -2.90
CA THR A 65 0.73 -19.32 -2.39
C THR A 65 -0.76 -19.33 -2.66
N GLU A 66 -1.56 -18.86 -1.71
CA GLU A 66 -3.02 -18.88 -1.74
C GLU A 66 -3.61 -17.53 -1.31
N VAL A 67 -4.79 -17.20 -1.84
CA VAL A 67 -5.60 -16.06 -1.41
C VAL A 67 -6.52 -16.48 -0.28
N ARG A 68 -6.35 -15.88 0.90
CA ARG A 68 -7.23 -16.05 2.05
C ARG A 68 -8.10 -14.81 2.21
N TRP A 69 -9.37 -14.92 1.84
CA TRP A 69 -10.34 -13.83 1.99
C TRP A 69 -10.60 -13.53 3.47
N ALA A 70 -10.69 -12.24 3.81
CA ALA A 70 -11.21 -11.84 5.10
C ALA A 70 -12.74 -12.05 5.09
N ASP A 71 -13.27 -12.66 6.14
CA ASP A 71 -14.71 -12.64 6.38
C ASP A 71 -15.16 -11.19 6.49
N ALA A 72 -16.38 -10.89 6.00
CA ALA A 72 -16.95 -9.55 6.08
C ALA A 72 -16.88 -9.08 7.53
N GLN A 73 -15.91 -8.22 7.82
CA GLN A 73 -15.75 -7.61 9.13
C GLN A 73 -17.07 -6.88 9.37
N VAL A 74 -17.85 -7.39 10.33
CA VAL A 74 -18.91 -6.60 10.95
C VAL A 74 -18.17 -5.39 11.49
N THR A 75 -18.24 -4.27 10.79
CA THR A 75 -17.88 -2.98 11.37
C THR A 75 -18.73 -2.88 12.62
N GLN A 76 -18.14 -3.12 13.79
CA GLN A 76 -18.72 -2.58 15.00
C GLN A 76 -18.85 -1.09 14.71
N PRO A 77 -20.07 -0.51 14.74
CA PRO A 77 -20.19 0.92 14.54
C PRO A 77 -19.24 1.54 15.55
N ALA A 78 -18.28 2.33 15.06
CA ALA A 78 -17.41 3.11 15.91
C ALA A 78 -18.34 3.76 16.95
N GLN A 79 -18.08 3.53 18.23
CA GLN A 79 -18.81 4.24 19.29
C GLN A 79 -18.77 5.70 18.89
N ALA A 80 -19.95 6.32 18.77
CA ALA A 80 -20.07 7.70 18.32
C ALA A 80 -19.26 8.57 19.28
N VAL A 81 -18.01 8.85 18.92
CA VAL A 81 -17.23 9.88 19.56
C VAL A 81 -17.97 11.18 19.24
N PRO A 82 -18.36 11.98 20.25
CA PRO A 82 -18.98 13.28 19.99
C PRO A 82 -18.13 14.02 18.96
N ARG A 83 -18.75 14.47 17.87
CA ARG A 83 -18.08 15.17 16.76
C ARG A 83 -17.67 16.61 17.12
N ASP A 84 -17.54 16.92 18.40
CA ASP A 84 -17.13 18.24 18.85
C ASP A 84 -15.64 18.40 18.53
N GLY A 85 -15.32 19.26 17.54
CA GLY A 85 -13.95 19.60 17.12
C GLY A 85 -13.46 19.00 15.80
N LEU A 86 -14.29 18.27 15.04
CA LEU A 86 -13.92 17.80 13.69
C LEU A 86 -13.97 18.91 12.63
N ASP A 87 -14.81 19.93 12.86
CA ASP A 87 -14.93 21.09 11.98
C ASP A 87 -13.67 21.98 12.04
N ASP A 88 -13.00 22.04 13.20
CA ASP A 88 -11.77 22.85 13.39
C ASP A 88 -10.51 22.24 12.73
N LEU A 89 -10.49 20.93 12.47
CA LEU A 89 -9.33 20.23 11.92
C LEU A 89 -9.02 20.57 10.45
N PHE A 90 -10.05 20.89 9.66
CA PHE A 90 -9.87 21.29 8.27
C PHE A 90 -9.41 22.76 8.15
N ASP A 91 -9.84 23.62 9.06
CA ASP A 91 -9.45 25.04 9.04
C ASP A 91 -7.99 25.26 9.48
N GLU A 92 -7.47 24.44 10.41
CA GLU A 92 -6.10 24.61 10.92
C GLU A 92 -5.00 24.25 9.90
N LEU A 93 -5.27 23.34 8.95
CA LEU A 93 -4.28 22.87 7.96
C LEU A 93 -4.31 23.61 6.62
N HIS A 94 -5.34 24.42 6.34
CA HIS A 94 -5.54 25.08 5.05
C HIS A 94 -5.13 26.56 5.01
N GLN A 95 -4.25 27.03 5.90
CA GLN A 95 -3.64 28.35 5.72
C GLN A 95 -2.81 28.38 4.44
N VAL A 96 -3.43 28.86 3.35
CA VAL A 96 -2.78 29.12 2.07
C VAL A 96 -1.67 30.14 2.31
N ARG A 97 -0.42 29.70 2.18
CA ARG A 97 0.75 30.57 2.33
C ARG A 97 0.67 31.68 1.25
N PRO A 98 0.66 32.98 1.61
CA PRO A 98 0.63 34.04 0.63
C PRO A 98 1.91 34.01 -0.23
N PRO A 99 1.85 34.38 -1.52
CA PRO A 99 2.95 34.21 -2.48
C PRO A 99 4.22 35.03 -2.18
N ALA A 100 4.20 35.92 -1.19
CA ALA A 100 5.30 36.84 -0.90
C ALA A 100 6.39 36.28 0.05
N SER A 101 6.31 35.02 0.49
CA SER A 101 7.31 34.43 1.40
C SER A 101 8.38 33.58 0.69
N LEU A 102 8.82 34.01 -0.50
CA LEU A 102 10.00 33.47 -1.18
C LEU A 102 11.24 34.32 -0.84
N THR A 103 11.72 34.20 0.39
CA THR A 103 13.16 34.24 0.62
C THR A 103 13.60 32.79 0.77
N ASP A 104 13.98 32.19 -0.35
CA ASP A 104 14.61 30.88 -0.37
C ASP A 104 15.97 31.00 0.34
N SER A 105 15.98 30.68 1.63
CA SER A 105 17.24 30.51 2.34
C SER A 105 17.79 29.17 1.90
N GLN A 106 18.63 29.19 0.86
CA GLN A 106 19.30 28.02 0.32
C GLN A 106 19.94 27.23 1.47
N PRO A 107 19.50 25.97 1.75
CA PRO A 107 20.15 25.17 2.77
C PRO A 107 21.61 24.92 2.34
N PRO A 108 22.57 24.87 3.28
CA PRO A 108 23.97 24.66 2.94
C PRO A 108 24.11 23.35 2.16
N GLY A 109 24.60 23.48 0.93
CA GLY A 109 24.74 22.36 0.01
C GLY A 109 25.70 21.31 0.57
N HIS A 110 25.16 20.18 1.01
CA HIS A 110 25.95 18.97 1.17
C HIS A 110 26.07 18.29 -0.19
N ALA A 111 27.13 18.62 -0.91
CA ALA A 111 27.56 17.83 -2.06
C ALA A 111 27.99 16.43 -1.57
N ARG A 112 27.13 15.43 -1.77
CA ARG A 112 27.57 14.03 -1.89
C ARG A 112 27.05 13.50 -3.21
N GLY A 113 27.96 13.46 -4.19
CA GLY A 113 27.70 12.95 -5.52
C GLY A 113 27.35 11.47 -5.50
N TRP A 114 26.39 11.08 -6.34
CA TRP A 114 26.24 9.70 -6.75
C TRP A 114 27.24 9.44 -7.89
N ALA A 115 28.32 8.74 -7.59
CA ALA A 115 29.22 8.21 -8.59
C ALA A 115 28.80 6.78 -8.98
N GLY A 116 28.44 6.60 -10.25
CA GLY A 116 28.77 5.41 -11.04
C GLY A 116 27.91 4.15 -10.86
N ALA A 117 27.08 3.86 -11.88
CA ALA A 117 26.87 2.49 -12.33
C ALA A 117 27.07 2.47 -13.86
N ARG A 118 28.27 2.04 -14.27
CA ARG A 118 28.60 1.80 -15.68
C ARG A 118 28.05 0.42 -16.05
N HIS A 119 27.19 0.37 -17.06
CA HIS A 119 26.81 -0.86 -17.72
C HIS A 119 28.06 -1.51 -18.35
N LEU A 120 28.42 -2.69 -17.86
CA LEU A 120 29.23 -3.62 -18.64
C LEU A 120 28.25 -4.44 -19.50
N ARG A 121 28.45 -4.35 -20.82
CA ARG A 121 27.96 -5.32 -21.80
C ARG A 121 29.02 -6.39 -21.97
#